data_AF-A0A964AWB9-F1
#
_entry.id   AF-A0A964AWB9-F1
#
_cell.length_a   1.000
_cell.length_b   1.000
_cell.length_c   1.000
_cell.angle_alpha   90.00
_cell.angle_beta   90.00
_cell.angle_gamma   90.00
#
_symmetry.space_group_name_H-M   'P 1'
#
loop_
_entity.id
_entity.type
_entity.pdbx_description
1 polymer ?
#
loop_
_entity_poly.entity_id
_entity_poly.type
_entity_poly.pdbx_seq_one_letter_code
_entity_poly.pdbx_strand_id
1 'polypeptide(L)'
;MRALLWTWTAWAWAGEPDLEIVVEDTPNPVQARRELTDAIRGMGYLPGLDLGGRTVYLPLQPWKPWISVNDAGFVLVRGHAVTPLLITPQQDQPGASATFLVSSRRAVMAEESRVFADLRPLVTAWQDALAEEALAFRREQVRQQLWAIWERGEGPDGQPLDSPAARRAAVARMWLDTADNGAGEQVRVLIDDYIDQTVQRSPHPFTAEEVSAINAENPFERPFWPAGR
;
A
#
# COMPACT_ATOMS: atom_id res chain seq x y z
N MET A 1 45.57 -60.16 22.26
CA MET A 1 45.54 -58.94 21.43
C MET A 1 44.43 -59.08 20.40
N ARG A 2 43.28 -58.43 20.62
CA ARG A 2 42.12 -58.40 19.70
C ARG A 2 41.96 -56.96 19.21
N ALA A 3 42.02 -56.77 17.89
CA ALA A 3 41.85 -55.47 17.25
C ALA A 3 40.35 -55.13 17.14
N LEU A 4 39.99 -53.95 17.65
CA LEU A 4 38.69 -53.31 17.50
C LEU A 4 38.58 -52.71 16.09
N LEU A 5 37.76 -53.32 15.23
CA LEU A 5 37.33 -52.73 13.97
C LEU A 5 36.19 -51.74 14.26
N TRP A 6 36.50 -50.44 14.16
CA TRP A 6 35.50 -49.38 14.12
C TRP A 6 35.01 -49.25 12.69
N THR A 7 33.79 -49.73 12.42
CA THR A 7 33.08 -49.45 11.16
C THR A 7 32.52 -48.04 11.23
N TRP A 8 33.09 -47.12 10.45
CA TRP A 8 32.48 -45.83 10.14
C TRP A 8 31.27 -46.08 9.23
N THR A 9 30.06 -45.96 9.77
CA THR A 9 28.84 -45.83 8.98
C THR A 9 28.85 -44.47 8.28
N ALA A 10 28.95 -44.50 6.96
CA ALA A 10 28.75 -43.36 6.09
C ALA A 10 27.34 -42.79 6.31
N TRP A 11 27.28 -41.56 6.85
CA TRP A 11 26.06 -40.76 6.83
C TRP A 11 25.84 -40.32 5.37
N ALA A 12 24.80 -40.86 4.75
CA ALA A 12 24.30 -40.38 3.48
C ALA A 12 23.93 -38.91 3.65
N TRP A 13 24.62 -38.05 2.90
CA TRP A 13 24.23 -36.65 2.73
C TRP A 13 22.82 -36.63 2.17
N ALA A 14 21.85 -36.29 3.02
CA ALA A 14 20.54 -35.84 2.59
C ALA A 14 20.78 -34.64 1.67
N GLY A 15 20.23 -34.70 0.45
CA GLY A 15 20.36 -33.62 -0.53
C GLY A 15 19.99 -32.30 0.12
N GLU A 16 20.88 -31.32 0.00
CA GLU A 16 20.57 -29.94 0.32
C GLU A 16 19.28 -29.58 -0.44
N PRO A 17 18.21 -29.13 0.23
CA PRO A 17 17.04 -28.67 -0.48
C PRO A 17 17.50 -27.52 -1.38
N ASP A 18 17.28 -27.66 -2.69
CA ASP A 18 17.52 -26.58 -3.65
C ASP A 18 16.74 -25.36 -3.14
N LEU A 19 17.49 -24.39 -2.61
CA LEU A 19 16.96 -23.12 -2.12
C LEU A 19 16.52 -22.32 -3.35
N GLU A 20 15.29 -22.54 -3.78
CA GLU A 20 14.62 -21.69 -4.75
C GLU A 20 14.35 -20.33 -4.10
N ILE A 21 15.20 -19.35 -4.40
CA ILE A 21 14.98 -17.96 -4.01
C ILE A 21 13.95 -17.39 -4.99
N VAL A 22 12.67 -17.50 -4.64
CA VAL A 22 11.60 -16.78 -5.33
C VAL A 22 11.71 -15.31 -4.94
N VAL A 23 12.28 -14.49 -5.82
CA VAL A 23 12.23 -13.03 -5.68
C VAL A 23 10.85 -12.59 -6.17
N GLU A 24 9.91 -12.44 -5.23
CA GLU A 24 8.62 -11.82 -5.54
C GLU A 24 8.86 -10.33 -5.82
N ASP A 25 8.59 -9.91 -7.06
CA ASP A 25 8.68 -8.52 -7.49
C ASP A 25 7.59 -7.71 -6.79
N THR A 26 7.90 -7.23 -5.59
CA THR A 26 6.98 -6.41 -4.82
C THR A 26 6.78 -5.10 -5.57
N PRO A 27 5.53 -4.70 -5.89
CA PRO A 27 5.27 -3.46 -6.61
C PRO A 27 5.97 -2.28 -5.94
N ASN A 28 6.91 -1.65 -6.65
CA ASN A 28 7.67 -0.51 -6.12
C ASN A 28 6.97 0.81 -6.51
N PRO A 29 6.43 1.60 -5.57
CA PRO A 29 5.72 2.85 -5.88
C PRO A 29 6.58 3.85 -6.64
N VAL A 30 7.90 3.87 -6.37
CA VAL A 30 8.85 4.76 -7.06
C VAL A 30 9.00 4.37 -8.53
N GLN A 31 9.08 3.06 -8.81
CA GLN A 31 9.16 2.56 -10.17
C GLN A 31 7.86 2.81 -10.93
N ALA A 32 6.70 2.45 -10.34
CA ALA A 32 5.40 2.67 -10.96
C ALA A 32 5.14 4.17 -11.25
N ARG A 33 5.54 5.07 -10.33
CA ARG A 33 5.49 6.51 -10.55
C ARG A 33 6.41 6.98 -11.68
N ARG A 34 7.60 6.38 -11.81
CA ARG A 34 8.53 6.69 -12.90
C ARG A 34 7.95 6.28 -14.24
N GLU A 35 7.37 5.08 -14.34
CA GLU A 35 6.71 4.60 -15.56
C GLU A 35 5.54 5.50 -15.95
N LEU A 36 4.70 5.90 -14.98
CA LEU A 36 3.64 6.90 -15.19
C LEU A 36 4.20 8.22 -15.73
N THR A 37 5.29 8.71 -15.12
CA THR A 37 5.95 9.96 -15.54
C THR A 37 6.50 9.86 -16.96
N ASP A 38 7.16 8.76 -17.30
CA ASP A 38 7.74 8.52 -18.61
C ASP A 38 6.65 8.40 -19.69
N ALA A 39 5.52 7.75 -19.38
CA ALA A 39 4.37 7.70 -20.26
C ALA A 39 3.75 9.09 -20.52
N ILE A 40 3.55 9.89 -19.46
CA ILE A 40 3.07 11.28 -19.59
C ILE A 40 4.00 12.07 -20.51
N ARG A 41 5.31 11.98 -20.32
CA ARG A 41 6.30 12.65 -21.18
C ARG A 41 6.26 12.15 -22.61
N GLY A 42 6.14 10.84 -22.82
CA GLY A 42 5.97 10.21 -24.14
C GLY A 42 4.75 10.72 -24.90
N MET A 43 3.69 11.14 -24.20
CA MET A 43 2.51 11.77 -24.80
C MET A 43 2.72 13.25 -25.17
N GLY A 44 3.93 13.80 -25.03
CA GLY A 44 4.25 15.19 -25.40
C GLY A 44 3.93 16.20 -24.31
N TYR A 45 4.10 15.79 -23.06
CA TYR A 45 3.99 16.67 -21.89
C TYR A 45 5.36 17.00 -21.33
N LEU A 46 5.52 18.24 -20.88
CA LEU A 46 6.68 18.66 -20.11
C LEU A 46 6.43 18.38 -18.62
N PRO A 47 7.44 17.91 -17.87
CA PRO A 47 7.37 17.95 -16.42
C PRO A 47 7.25 19.41 -16.02
N GLY A 48 6.16 19.75 -15.33
CA GLY A 48 5.96 21.12 -14.86
C GLY A 48 6.31 21.26 -13.39
N LEU A 49 5.60 22.17 -12.75
CA LEU A 49 5.90 22.64 -11.41
C LEU A 49 5.42 21.63 -10.36
N ASP A 50 6.27 21.36 -9.38
CA ASP A 50 5.83 20.76 -8.12
C ASP A 50 5.16 21.85 -7.28
N LEU A 51 3.90 21.61 -6.90
CA LEU A 51 3.04 22.56 -6.21
C LEU A 51 2.41 21.92 -4.97
N GLY A 52 3.23 21.58 -3.98
CA GLY A 52 2.77 21.07 -2.68
C GLY A 52 2.31 19.63 -2.75
N GLY A 53 3.16 18.73 -3.23
CA GLY A 53 2.88 17.29 -3.32
C GLY A 53 2.06 16.91 -4.56
N ARG A 54 2.08 17.76 -5.58
CA ARG A 54 1.52 17.47 -6.90
C ARG A 54 2.45 17.98 -7.98
N THR A 55 2.70 17.12 -8.97
CA THR A 55 3.42 17.50 -10.19
C THR A 55 2.41 17.84 -11.26
N VAL A 56 2.43 19.09 -11.75
CA VAL A 56 1.60 19.51 -12.88
C VAL A 56 2.40 19.33 -14.16
N TYR A 57 1.86 18.64 -15.16
CA TYR A 57 2.47 18.43 -16.47
C TYR A 57 1.77 19.30 -17.51
N LEU A 58 2.57 20.10 -18.21
CA LEU A 58 2.10 21.06 -19.21
C LEU A 58 2.19 20.44 -20.61
N PRO A 59 1.12 20.49 -21.41
CA PRO A 59 1.15 19.94 -22.75
C PRO A 59 1.99 20.82 -23.69
N LEU A 60 2.74 20.18 -24.59
CA LEU A 60 3.42 20.90 -25.69
C LEU A 60 2.43 21.43 -26.74
N GLN A 61 1.23 20.85 -26.79
CA GLN A 61 0.19 21.21 -27.75
C GLN A 61 -0.96 21.95 -27.04
N PRO A 62 -1.38 23.13 -27.53
CA PRO A 62 -2.32 23.99 -26.82
C PRO A 62 -3.74 23.40 -26.66
N TRP A 63 -4.10 22.38 -27.43
CA TRP A 63 -5.41 21.70 -27.35
C TRP A 63 -5.42 20.49 -26.40
N LYS A 64 -4.26 20.05 -25.91
CA LYS A 64 -4.18 18.93 -24.97
C LYS A 64 -4.56 19.37 -23.55
N PRO A 65 -5.17 18.48 -22.75
CA PRO A 65 -5.49 18.79 -21.36
C PRO A 65 -4.22 18.90 -20.53
N TRP A 66 -4.27 19.60 -19.40
CA TRP A 66 -3.24 19.54 -18.36
C TRP A 66 -3.38 18.25 -17.55
N ILE A 67 -2.28 17.73 -17.04
CA ILE A 67 -2.27 16.55 -16.17
C ILE A 67 -1.68 16.98 -14.82
N SER A 68 -2.36 16.68 -13.72
CA SER A 68 -1.79 16.83 -12.36
C SER A 68 -1.69 15.46 -11.72
N VAL A 69 -0.52 15.13 -11.19
CA VAL A 69 -0.25 13.87 -10.48
C VAL A 69 0.04 14.19 -9.02
N ASN A 70 -0.77 13.71 -8.10
CA ASN A 70 -0.62 13.92 -6.65
C ASN A 70 0.10 12.73 -6.01
N ASP A 71 0.97 12.99 -5.02
CA ASP A 71 1.76 11.96 -4.35
C ASP A 71 0.93 10.85 -3.69
N ALA A 72 -0.34 11.11 -3.35
CA ALA A 72 -1.28 10.11 -2.83
C ALA A 72 -1.91 9.21 -3.91
N GLY A 73 -1.39 9.21 -5.14
CA GLY A 73 -1.84 8.32 -6.22
C GLY A 73 -2.98 8.86 -7.08
N PHE A 74 -3.40 10.12 -6.90
CA PHE A 74 -4.48 10.71 -7.70
C PHE A 74 -3.94 11.40 -8.95
N VAL A 75 -4.60 11.17 -10.10
CA VAL A 75 -4.32 11.86 -11.35
C VAL A 75 -5.54 12.62 -11.83
N LEU A 76 -5.36 13.91 -12.10
CA LEU A 76 -6.38 14.80 -12.65
C LEU A 76 -6.00 15.18 -14.08
N VAL A 77 -6.87 14.87 -15.03
CA VAL A 77 -6.76 15.32 -16.43
C VAL A 77 -7.79 16.44 -16.64
N ARG A 78 -7.34 17.63 -17.03
CA ARG A 78 -8.21 18.80 -17.19
C ARG A 78 -7.95 19.52 -18.50
N GLY A 79 -8.93 19.53 -19.36
CA GLY A 79 -8.97 20.25 -20.62
C GLY A 79 -9.30 21.72 -20.46
N HIS A 80 -8.90 22.49 -21.46
CA HIS A 80 -9.17 23.92 -21.54
C HIS A 80 -9.79 24.22 -22.90
N ALA A 81 -10.96 24.87 -22.89
CA ALA A 81 -11.65 25.25 -24.12
C ALA A 81 -11.04 26.49 -24.78
N VAL A 82 -10.23 27.26 -24.04
CA VAL A 82 -9.61 28.49 -24.51
C VAL A 82 -8.14 28.46 -24.11
N THR A 83 -7.25 28.51 -25.10
CA THR A 83 -5.80 28.53 -24.87
C THR A 83 -5.19 29.78 -25.49
N PRO A 84 -4.49 30.64 -24.72
CA PRO A 84 -3.77 31.77 -25.31
C PRO A 84 -2.63 31.25 -26.18
N LEU A 85 -2.56 31.71 -27.43
CA LEU A 85 -1.50 31.36 -28.37
C LEU A 85 -0.40 32.41 -28.39
N LEU A 86 -0.78 33.68 -28.35
CA LEU A 86 0.16 34.81 -28.45
C LEU A 86 -0.41 36.01 -27.71
N ILE A 87 0.40 36.61 -26.84
CA ILE A 87 0.14 37.92 -26.25
C ILE A 87 1.15 38.87 -26.88
N THR A 88 0.68 39.79 -27.71
CA THR A 88 1.52 40.78 -28.38
C THR A 88 1.29 42.13 -27.70
N PRO A 89 2.32 42.74 -27.07
CA PRO A 89 2.21 44.10 -26.57
C PRO A 89 1.93 45.05 -27.75
N GLN A 90 0.99 45.98 -27.59
CA GLN A 90 0.72 46.98 -28.63
C GLN A 90 1.79 48.06 -28.57
N GLN A 91 2.48 48.27 -29.69
CA GLN A 91 3.67 49.13 -29.75
C GLN A 91 3.33 50.63 -29.58
N ASP A 92 2.10 51.04 -29.91
CA ASP A 92 1.66 52.45 -29.93
C ASP A 92 0.45 52.75 -29.03
N GLN A 93 0.01 51.79 -28.20
CA GLN A 93 -1.11 51.98 -27.27
C GLN A 93 -0.84 51.27 -25.94
N PRO A 94 -1.30 51.83 -24.80
CA PRO A 94 -1.25 51.11 -23.53
C PRO A 94 -2.18 49.89 -23.60
N GLY A 95 -1.61 48.71 -23.78
CA GLY A 95 -2.37 47.45 -23.84
C GLY A 95 -1.61 46.29 -24.47
N ALA A 96 -2.26 45.13 -24.50
CA ALA A 96 -1.80 43.95 -25.19
C ALA A 96 -2.94 43.32 -25.98
N SER A 97 -2.63 42.81 -27.17
CA SER A 97 -3.56 41.96 -27.94
C SER A 97 -3.27 40.50 -27.63
N ALA A 98 -4.32 39.69 -27.46
CA ALA A 98 -4.18 38.26 -27.20
C ALA A 98 -4.93 37.46 -28.28
N THR A 99 -4.24 36.52 -28.91
CA THR A 99 -4.84 35.54 -29.83
C THR A 99 -5.12 34.27 -29.05
N PHE A 100 -6.35 33.75 -29.17
CA PHE A 100 -6.79 32.54 -28.48
C PHE A 100 -7.15 31.44 -29.46
N LEU A 101 -6.79 30.20 -29.11
CA LEU A 101 -7.35 28.99 -29.70
C LEU A 101 -8.59 28.60 -28.91
N VAL A 102 -9.75 28.57 -29.55
CA VAL A 102 -10.99 28.09 -28.95
C VAL A 102 -11.29 26.69 -29.48
N SER A 103 -11.28 25.71 -28.57
CA SER A 103 -11.64 24.33 -28.87
C SER A 103 -13.08 24.08 -28.47
N SER A 104 -13.81 23.31 -29.30
CA SER A 104 -15.16 22.89 -28.92
C SER A 104 -15.10 22.02 -27.65
N ARG A 105 -16.08 22.18 -26.75
CA ARG A 105 -16.19 21.34 -25.54
C ARG A 105 -16.14 19.85 -25.85
N ARG A 106 -16.76 19.43 -26.96
CA ARG A 106 -16.75 18.03 -27.41
C ARG A 106 -15.34 17.54 -27.76
N ALA A 107 -14.55 18.35 -28.47
CA ALA A 107 -13.18 18.00 -28.82
C ALA A 107 -12.29 17.91 -27.57
N VAL A 108 -12.44 18.85 -26.64
CA VAL A 108 -11.72 18.83 -25.36
C VAL A 108 -12.03 17.57 -24.57
N MET A 109 -13.31 17.24 -24.39
CA MET A 109 -13.73 16.02 -23.66
C MET A 109 -13.26 14.74 -24.34
N ALA A 110 -13.23 14.70 -25.67
CA ALA A 110 -12.72 13.54 -26.40
C ALA A 110 -11.22 13.33 -26.15
N GLU A 111 -10.45 14.41 -26.12
CA GLU A 111 -9.01 14.35 -25.84
C GLU A 111 -8.73 14.01 -24.37
N GLU A 112 -9.47 14.59 -23.42
CA GLU A 112 -9.40 14.20 -22.00
C GLU A 112 -9.65 12.71 -21.81
N SER A 113 -10.73 12.19 -22.44
CA SER A 113 -11.09 10.78 -22.35
C SER A 113 -10.01 9.86 -22.91
N ARG A 114 -9.37 10.26 -24.02
CA ARG A 114 -8.28 9.51 -24.64
C ARG A 114 -7.05 9.48 -23.74
N VAL A 115 -6.58 10.64 -23.28
CA VAL A 115 -5.42 10.74 -22.37
C VAL A 115 -5.68 9.95 -21.09
N PHE A 116 -6.89 10.04 -20.53
CA PHE A 116 -7.24 9.27 -19.33
C PHE A 116 -7.25 7.77 -19.59
N ALA A 117 -7.80 7.31 -20.73
CA ALA A 117 -7.81 5.89 -21.09
C ALA A 117 -6.39 5.32 -21.21
N ASP A 118 -5.47 6.08 -21.83
CA ASP A 118 -4.06 5.69 -21.99
C ASP A 118 -3.32 5.63 -20.65
N LEU A 119 -3.62 6.54 -19.73
CA LEU A 119 -2.97 6.62 -18.41
C LEU A 119 -3.54 5.65 -17.37
N ARG A 120 -4.81 5.26 -17.49
CA ARG A 120 -5.53 4.50 -16.45
C ARG A 120 -4.77 3.26 -15.96
N PRO A 121 -4.20 2.39 -16.81
CA PRO A 121 -3.47 1.21 -16.33
C PRO A 121 -2.27 1.56 -15.44
N LEU A 122 -1.53 2.62 -15.80
CA LEU A 122 -0.36 3.07 -15.04
C LEU A 122 -0.74 3.74 -13.73
N VAL A 123 -1.86 4.50 -13.73
CA VAL A 123 -2.41 5.08 -12.50
C VAL A 123 -2.86 3.97 -11.55
N THR A 124 -3.57 2.96 -12.04
CA THR A 124 -3.98 1.80 -11.22
C THR A 124 -2.77 1.06 -10.67
N ALA A 125 -1.77 0.72 -11.51
CA ALA A 125 -0.57 0.04 -11.05
C ALA A 125 0.19 0.82 -9.96
N TRP A 126 0.26 2.15 -10.10
CA TRP A 126 0.88 2.99 -9.08
C TRP A 126 0.05 3.08 -7.78
N GLN A 127 -1.28 3.18 -7.88
CA GLN A 127 -2.18 3.15 -6.73
C GLN A 127 -2.09 1.83 -5.96
N ASP A 128 -2.04 0.71 -6.69
CA ASP A 128 -1.89 -0.62 -6.11
C ASP A 128 -0.54 -0.74 -5.37
N ALA A 129 0.55 -0.25 -5.97
CA ALA A 129 1.85 -0.22 -5.31
C ALA A 129 1.85 0.63 -4.02
N LEU A 130 1.21 1.81 -4.04
CA LEU A 130 1.06 2.64 -2.83
C LEU A 130 0.24 1.93 -1.75
N ALA A 131 -0.83 1.22 -2.14
CA ALA A 131 -1.66 0.47 -1.21
C ALA A 131 -0.89 -0.70 -0.59
N GLU A 132 -0.09 -1.43 -1.37
CA GLU A 132 0.78 -2.51 -0.89
C GLU A 132 1.85 -1.99 0.08
N GLU A 133 2.53 -0.90 -0.25
CA GLU A 133 3.53 -0.28 0.63
C GLU A 133 2.90 0.17 1.96
N ALA A 134 1.74 0.85 1.89
CA ALA A 134 1.00 1.27 3.07
C ALA A 134 0.57 0.07 3.94
N LEU A 135 0.14 -1.03 3.31
CA LEU A 135 -0.23 -2.25 4.01
C LEU A 135 0.99 -2.94 4.63
N ALA A 136 2.13 -2.99 3.94
CA ALA A 136 3.39 -3.52 4.48
C ALA A 136 3.83 -2.73 5.72
N PHE A 137 3.78 -1.40 5.65
CA PHE A 137 4.06 -0.53 6.78
C PHE A 137 3.08 -0.78 7.94
N ARG A 138 1.78 -0.86 7.65
CA ARG A 138 0.75 -1.14 8.68
C ARG A 138 0.98 -2.50 9.35
N ARG A 139 1.30 -3.55 8.59
CA ARG A 139 1.61 -4.89 9.13
C ARG A 139 2.79 -4.83 10.10
N GLU A 140 3.83 -4.07 9.75
CA GLU A 140 4.98 -3.91 10.64
C GLU A 140 4.63 -3.16 11.93
N GLN A 141 3.82 -2.09 11.84
CA GLN A 141 3.30 -1.42 13.04
C GLN A 141 2.50 -2.37 13.93
N VAL A 142 1.64 -3.22 13.34
CA VAL A 142 0.86 -4.21 14.10
C VAL A 142 1.78 -5.19 14.82
N ARG A 143 2.85 -5.69 14.17
CA ARG A 143 3.84 -6.57 14.85
C ARG A 143 4.48 -5.89 16.04
N GLN A 144 4.90 -4.64 15.88
CA GLN A 144 5.51 -3.86 16.95
C GLN A 144 4.54 -3.63 18.10
N GLN A 145 3.27 -3.33 17.79
CA GLN A 145 2.21 -3.18 18.79
C GLN A 145 1.92 -4.48 19.54
N LEU A 146 1.79 -5.61 18.83
CA LEU A 146 1.59 -6.93 19.44
C LEU A 146 2.73 -7.29 20.39
N TRP A 147 3.97 -7.09 19.94
CA TRP A 147 5.16 -7.31 20.77
C TRP A 147 5.19 -6.36 21.99
N ALA A 148 4.81 -5.09 21.84
CA ALA A 148 4.76 -4.14 22.95
C ALA A 148 3.70 -4.52 23.99
N ILE A 149 2.51 -4.92 23.54
CA ILE A 149 1.43 -5.43 24.40
C ILE A 149 1.91 -6.64 25.18
N TRP A 150 2.50 -7.62 24.50
CA TRP A 150 2.80 -8.89 25.12
C TRP A 150 4.05 -8.86 26.00
N GLU A 151 5.16 -8.33 25.49
CA GLU A 151 6.46 -8.37 26.18
C GLU A 151 6.58 -7.23 27.19
N ARG A 152 6.19 -6.01 26.82
CA ARG A 152 6.31 -4.85 27.72
C ARG A 152 5.07 -4.63 28.58
N GLY A 153 3.92 -5.19 28.22
CA GLY A 153 2.67 -4.83 28.86
C GLY A 153 2.26 -3.39 28.56
N GLU A 154 2.54 -2.91 27.34
CA GLU A 154 2.17 -1.57 26.89
C GLU A 154 0.97 -1.67 25.94
N GLY A 155 -0.18 -1.10 26.31
CA GLY A 155 -1.34 -1.03 25.44
C GLY A 155 -1.13 -0.12 24.22
N PRO A 156 -2.03 -0.16 23.21
CA PRO A 156 -1.92 0.67 22.00
C PRO A 156 -1.79 2.18 22.27
N ASP A 157 -2.42 2.66 23.34
CA ASP A 157 -2.41 4.06 23.78
C ASP A 157 -1.28 4.37 24.79
N GLY A 158 -0.34 3.44 25.00
CA GLY A 158 0.73 3.55 25.98
C GLY A 158 0.32 3.28 27.43
N GLN A 159 -0.92 2.85 27.68
CA GLN A 159 -1.39 2.49 29.02
C GLN A 159 -0.74 1.18 29.51
N PRO A 160 -0.34 1.07 30.79
CA PRO A 160 0.23 -0.15 31.33
C PRO A 160 -0.82 -1.28 31.43
N LEU A 161 -0.40 -2.49 31.08
CA LEU A 161 -1.16 -3.74 31.13
C LEU A 161 -0.47 -4.71 32.10
N ASP A 162 -0.80 -4.54 33.38
CA ASP A 162 -0.10 -5.19 34.50
C ASP A 162 -0.37 -6.69 34.62
N SER A 163 -1.38 -7.22 33.92
CA SER A 163 -1.75 -8.64 33.99
C SER A 163 -1.73 -9.32 32.61
N PRO A 164 -1.39 -10.63 32.55
CA PRO A 164 -1.51 -11.40 31.31
C PRO A 164 -2.94 -11.39 30.73
N ALA A 165 -3.97 -11.36 31.57
CA ALA A 165 -5.36 -11.26 31.13
C ALA A 165 -5.64 -9.92 30.40
N ALA A 166 -5.13 -8.81 30.94
CA ALA A 166 -5.25 -7.50 30.27
C ALA A 166 -4.51 -7.47 28.93
N ARG A 167 -3.33 -8.12 28.84
CA ARG A 167 -2.58 -8.25 27.58
C ARG A 167 -3.34 -9.07 26.54
N ARG A 168 -3.91 -10.22 26.92
CA ARG A 168 -4.77 -11.02 26.04
C ARG A 168 -5.99 -10.24 25.55
N ALA A 169 -6.67 -9.51 26.44
CA ALA A 169 -7.81 -8.68 26.07
C ALA A 169 -7.42 -7.59 25.06
N ALA A 170 -6.24 -6.97 25.21
CA ALA A 170 -5.73 -5.98 24.26
C ALA A 170 -5.42 -6.58 22.88
N VAL A 171 -4.80 -7.77 22.83
CA VAL A 171 -4.56 -8.50 21.56
C VAL A 171 -5.89 -8.85 20.88
N ALA A 172 -6.87 -9.36 21.63
CA ALA A 172 -8.19 -9.67 21.10
C ALA A 172 -8.92 -8.42 20.56
N ARG A 173 -8.82 -7.29 21.27
CA ARG A 173 -9.39 -6.02 20.81
C ARG A 173 -8.75 -5.56 19.49
N MET A 174 -7.43 -5.65 19.36
CA MET A 174 -6.75 -5.35 18.08
C MET A 174 -7.25 -6.22 16.93
N TRP A 175 -7.59 -7.48 17.18
CA TRP A 175 -8.17 -8.36 16.17
C TRP A 175 -9.59 -7.93 15.79
N LEU A 176 -10.45 -7.64 16.78
CA LEU A 176 -11.83 -7.19 16.56
C LEU A 176 -11.92 -5.84 15.85
N ASP A 177 -10.96 -4.94 16.11
CA ASP A 177 -10.93 -3.59 15.54
C ASP A 177 -10.37 -3.54 14.09
N THR A 178 -10.07 -4.70 13.50
CA THR A 178 -9.66 -4.77 12.09
C THR A 178 -10.82 -4.41 11.15
N ALA A 179 -10.48 -3.81 10.00
CA ALA A 179 -11.50 -3.45 9.02
C ALA A 179 -12.09 -4.69 8.33
N ASP A 180 -13.38 -4.64 7.96
CA ASP A 180 -14.02 -5.69 7.18
C ASP A 180 -13.73 -5.53 5.67
N ASN A 181 -12.47 -5.73 5.29
CA ASN A 181 -12.01 -5.72 3.90
C ASN A 181 -10.74 -6.56 3.73
N GLY A 182 -10.24 -6.70 2.50
CA GLY A 182 -9.06 -7.51 2.20
C GLY A 182 -7.79 -7.07 2.93
N ALA A 183 -7.60 -5.78 3.18
CA ALA A 183 -6.46 -5.28 3.95
C ALA A 183 -6.58 -5.63 5.45
N GLY A 184 -7.79 -5.52 6.00
CA GLY A 184 -8.08 -5.93 7.37
C GLY A 184 -7.91 -7.43 7.59
N GLU A 185 -8.30 -8.27 6.63
CA GLU A 185 -8.04 -9.72 6.69
C GLU A 185 -6.55 -10.04 6.74
N GLN A 186 -5.72 -9.38 5.95
CA GLN A 186 -4.27 -9.59 6.01
C GLN A 186 -3.68 -9.22 7.38
N VAL A 187 -4.21 -8.19 8.03
CA VAL A 187 -3.82 -7.82 9.40
C VAL A 187 -4.34 -8.85 10.40
N ARG A 188 -5.57 -9.37 10.26
CA ARG A 188 -6.10 -10.45 11.11
C ARG A 188 -5.27 -11.70 11.05
N VAL A 189 -4.87 -12.16 9.85
CA VAL A 189 -3.99 -13.33 9.68
C VAL A 189 -2.69 -13.15 10.45
N LEU A 190 -2.08 -11.96 10.38
CA LEU A 190 -0.87 -11.65 11.15
C LEU A 190 -1.09 -11.72 12.67
N ILE A 191 -2.22 -11.19 13.15
CA ILE A 191 -2.58 -11.27 14.57
C ILE A 191 -2.86 -12.72 14.99
N ASP A 192 -3.56 -13.49 14.17
CA ASP A 192 -3.83 -14.93 14.38
C ASP A 192 -2.52 -15.71 14.52
N ASP A 193 -1.57 -15.52 13.61
CA ASP A 193 -0.26 -16.18 13.67
C ASP A 193 0.50 -15.84 14.96
N TYR A 194 0.43 -14.58 15.40
CA TYR A 194 1.03 -14.15 16.66
C TYR A 194 0.34 -14.80 17.86
N ILE A 195 -0.99 -14.90 17.86
CA ILE A 195 -1.76 -15.59 18.89
C ILE A 195 -1.31 -17.06 18.98
N ASP A 196 -1.22 -17.76 17.86
CA ASP A 196 -0.79 -19.17 17.81
C ASP A 196 0.61 -19.40 18.37
N GLN A 197 1.56 -18.59 17.87
CA GLN A 197 2.98 -18.83 18.09
C GLN A 197 3.46 -18.29 19.44
N THR A 198 2.83 -17.23 19.95
CA THR A 198 3.27 -16.54 21.16
C THR A 198 2.28 -16.70 22.29
N VAL A 199 1.01 -16.32 22.09
CA VAL A 199 0.03 -16.26 23.19
C VAL A 199 -0.37 -17.67 23.64
N GLN A 200 -0.75 -18.55 22.72
CA GLN A 200 -1.21 -19.91 23.04
C GLN A 200 -0.11 -20.81 23.59
N ARG A 201 1.16 -20.51 23.28
CA ARG A 201 2.32 -21.25 23.79
C ARG A 201 2.87 -20.69 25.10
N SER A 202 2.30 -19.60 25.60
CA SER A 202 2.71 -19.00 26.86
C SER A 202 2.13 -19.74 28.08
N PRO A 203 2.59 -19.44 29.30
CA PRO A 203 1.95 -19.93 30.53
C PRO A 203 0.51 -19.43 30.75
N HIS A 204 0.05 -18.48 29.91
CA HIS A 204 -1.22 -17.79 30.07
C HIS A 204 -1.98 -17.72 28.72
N PRO A 205 -2.35 -18.86 28.12
CA PRO A 205 -3.10 -18.92 26.86
C PRO A 205 -4.50 -18.30 27.02
N PHE A 206 -5.19 -18.05 25.90
CA PHE A 206 -6.60 -17.67 25.96
C PHE A 206 -7.44 -18.81 26.54
N THR A 207 -8.39 -18.47 27.41
CA THR A 207 -9.34 -19.47 27.95
C THR A 207 -10.49 -19.71 26.98
N ALA A 208 -11.21 -20.83 27.16
CA ALA A 208 -12.38 -21.13 26.35
C ALA A 208 -13.49 -20.07 26.51
N GLU A 209 -13.65 -19.53 27.72
CA GLU A 209 -14.61 -18.46 28.01
C GLU A 209 -14.22 -17.15 27.30
N GLU A 210 -12.94 -16.79 27.31
CA GLU A 210 -12.44 -15.62 26.58
C GLU A 210 -12.68 -15.76 25.07
N VAL A 211 -12.33 -16.91 24.49
CA VAL A 211 -12.55 -17.20 23.06
C VAL A 211 -14.05 -17.15 22.72
N SER A 212 -14.91 -17.72 23.57
CA SER A 212 -16.36 -17.66 23.36
C SER A 212 -16.90 -16.23 23.43
N ALA A 213 -16.41 -15.41 24.34
CA ALA A 213 -16.83 -14.01 24.47
C ALA A 213 -16.39 -13.19 23.25
N ILE A 214 -15.15 -13.38 22.79
CA ILE A 214 -14.63 -12.69 21.61
C ILE A 214 -15.42 -13.10 20.35
N ASN A 215 -15.74 -14.39 20.20
CA ASN A 215 -16.58 -14.88 19.10
C ASN A 215 -18.03 -14.36 19.15
N ALA A 216 -18.56 -14.05 20.33
CA ALA A 216 -19.87 -13.43 20.46
C ALA A 216 -19.88 -11.94 20.05
N GLU A 217 -18.75 -11.25 20.21
CA GLU A 217 -18.55 -9.86 19.76
C GLU A 217 -18.09 -9.77 18.29
N ASN A 218 -17.68 -10.88 17.70
CA ASN A 218 -17.04 -10.93 16.39
C ASN A 218 -18.01 -10.51 15.27
N PRO A 219 -17.73 -9.41 14.56
CA PRO A 219 -18.57 -8.98 13.45
C PRO A 219 -18.31 -9.75 12.15
N PHE A 220 -17.27 -10.60 12.11
CA PHE A 220 -16.82 -11.30 10.90
C PHE A 220 -17.40 -12.71 10.81
N GLU A 221 -17.54 -13.23 9.58
CA GLU A 221 -18.02 -14.60 9.34
C GLU A 221 -17.05 -15.68 9.89
N ARG A 222 -15.76 -15.35 9.96
CA ARG A 222 -14.72 -16.25 10.45
C ARG A 222 -14.56 -16.10 11.96
N PRO A 223 -14.61 -17.20 12.75
CA PRO A 223 -14.43 -17.11 14.19
C PRO A 223 -13.02 -16.65 14.58
N PHE A 224 -12.94 -15.91 15.69
CA PHE A 224 -11.69 -15.64 16.42
C PHE A 224 -11.11 -16.95 16.91
N TRP A 225 -10.05 -17.40 16.23
CA TRP A 225 -9.26 -18.61 16.48
C TRP A 225 -10.09 -19.92 16.60
N PRO A 226 -9.83 -20.97 15.79
CA PRO A 226 -10.61 -22.19 15.93
C PRO A 226 -10.39 -22.82 17.31
N ALA A 227 -11.48 -23.09 18.02
CA ALA A 227 -11.49 -23.93 19.20
C ALA A 227 -11.08 -25.37 18.78
N GLY A 228 -9.79 -25.70 18.86
CA GLY A 228 -9.30 -27.07 18.73
C GLY A 228 -8.35 -27.34 17.56
N ARG A 229 -7.14 -26.77 17.62
CA ARG A 229 -5.95 -27.51 17.16
C ARG A 229 -5.35 -28.27 18.34
#